data_AF-A0A1N7SLF6-F1
#
_entry.id   AF-A0A1N7SLF6-F1
#
_cell.length_a   1.000
_cell.length_b   1.000
_cell.length_c   1.000
_cell.angle_alpha   90.00
_cell.angle_beta   90.00
_cell.angle_gamma   90.00
#
_symmetry.space_group_name_H-M   'P 1'
#
loop_
_entity.id
_entity.type
_entity.pdbx_description
1 polymer ?
#
loop_
_entity_poly.entity_id
_entity_poly.type
_entity_poly.pdbx_seq_one_letter_code
_entity_poly.pdbx_strand_id
1 'polypeptide(L)'
;MKRSYLLGKQTLWMATTVVALSVLTACGGSGSPPTGTINGTAAVGAPFASATISIVCKNRSASTTTDSSGKFNATFAFDGPCTLTGTGGSTTLHSFAAGPGTYNLTSLTELLLSYLAAQLGTTVNGLLAGLPTNPKYQSALTSGTVITNAESAVAQVVKNMYGVTLSTSAFLTTAFTTGQPGIDADLDKLHGAGAIDSTGQPVSELVNALVNAGAKNPITGSGSGSTGGTGGTGGTGAT
;
A
#
# COMPACT_ATOMS: atom_id res chain seq x y z
N MET A 1 37.17 66.47 -26.81
CA MET A 1 36.75 67.42 -25.76
C MET A 1 36.13 66.59 -24.63
N LYS A 2 36.81 66.27 -23.53
CA LYS A 2 37.31 67.08 -22.40
C LYS A 2 36.23 67.35 -21.33
N ARG A 3 36.38 66.71 -20.15
CA ARG A 3 36.02 67.07 -18.75
C ARG A 3 35.71 65.78 -17.98
N SER A 4 36.53 65.24 -17.07
CA SER A 4 37.21 65.76 -15.86
C SER A 4 36.26 66.14 -14.71
N TYR A 5 36.21 65.25 -13.72
CA TYR A 5 36.05 65.35 -12.24
C TYR A 5 35.35 66.56 -11.58
N LEU A 6 34.52 66.27 -10.56
CA LEU A 6 34.49 66.85 -9.19
C LEU A 6 33.29 66.23 -8.42
N LEU A 7 33.50 65.39 -7.40
CA LEU A 7 33.60 65.71 -5.96
C LEU A 7 32.38 66.49 -5.41
N GLY A 8 31.57 65.87 -4.55
CA GLY A 8 30.40 66.54 -3.99
C GLY A 8 29.65 65.82 -2.86
N LYS A 9 30.24 65.85 -1.67
CA LYS A 9 29.61 66.00 -0.33
C LYS A 9 28.81 64.85 0.30
N GLN A 10 29.24 64.61 1.53
CA GLN A 10 28.69 63.78 2.59
C GLN A 10 27.30 64.24 3.01
N THR A 11 26.40 63.29 3.32
CA THR A 11 25.52 63.43 4.48
C THR A 11 25.26 62.06 5.10
N LEU A 12 25.94 61.82 6.22
CA LEU A 12 25.67 60.78 7.20
C LEU A 12 24.34 61.12 7.88
N TRP A 13 23.33 60.25 7.81
CA TRP A 13 22.20 60.27 8.73
C TRP A 13 22.10 58.92 9.45
N MET A 14 22.27 59.05 10.76
CA MET A 14 22.09 58.09 11.85
C MET A 14 20.71 57.39 11.73
N ALA A 15 20.70 56.06 11.75
CA ALA A 15 20.36 55.23 12.91
C ALA A 15 18.87 55.24 13.32
N THR A 16 18.17 54.14 13.03
CA THR A 16 17.12 53.62 13.91
C THR A 16 16.93 52.12 13.64
N THR A 17 17.33 51.29 14.60
CA THR A 17 17.09 49.85 14.60
C THR A 17 16.63 49.44 16.00
N VAL A 18 15.72 48.45 16.01
CA VAL A 18 15.28 47.58 17.12
C VAL A 18 14.41 48.30 18.19
N VAL A 19 13.30 47.76 18.71
CA VAL A 19 12.86 46.38 18.94
C VAL A 19 11.33 46.34 18.86
N ALA A 20 10.77 45.63 17.88
CA ALA A 20 9.37 45.20 17.96
C ALA A 20 9.34 43.91 18.79
N LEU A 21 8.74 43.97 19.98
CA LEU A 21 8.39 42.80 20.78
C LEU A 21 7.28 42.04 20.04
N SER A 22 7.67 41.18 19.11
CA SER A 22 6.79 40.17 18.53
C SER A 22 6.45 39.17 19.63
N VAL A 23 5.30 39.37 20.26
CA VAL A 23 4.69 38.37 21.12
C VAL A 23 4.39 37.15 20.25
N LEU A 24 5.27 36.16 20.32
CA LEU A 24 5.10 34.87 19.65
C LEU A 24 3.95 34.16 20.35
N THR A 25 2.74 34.33 19.84
CA THR A 25 1.61 33.49 20.20
C THR A 25 1.90 32.09 19.69
N ALA A 26 2.54 31.29 20.55
CA ALA A 26 2.60 29.85 20.41
C ALA A 26 1.16 29.33 20.46
N CYS A 27 0.52 29.21 19.29
CA CYS A 27 -0.70 28.45 19.14
C CYS A 27 -0.33 26.99 19.38
N GLY A 28 -0.47 26.56 20.64
CA GLY A 28 -0.51 25.15 21.02
C GLY A 28 -1.73 24.51 20.37
N GLY A 29 -1.62 24.19 19.09
CA GLY A 29 -2.58 23.38 18.38
C GLY A 29 -2.47 21.96 18.89
N SER A 30 -3.28 21.62 19.89
CA SER A 30 -3.68 20.25 20.17
C SER A 30 -4.47 19.74 18.97
N GLY A 31 -3.76 19.42 17.88
CA GLY A 31 -4.34 18.91 16.65
C GLY A 31 -4.92 17.54 16.93
N SER A 32 -6.24 17.41 16.89
CA SER A 32 -6.90 16.11 16.82
C SER A 32 -6.22 15.28 15.72
N PRO A 33 -5.92 14.00 15.98
CA PRO A 33 -5.29 13.15 14.97
C PRO A 33 -6.14 13.16 13.70
N PRO A 34 -5.51 13.18 12.51
CA PRO A 34 -6.23 13.27 11.25
C PRO A 34 -7.24 12.12 11.14
N THR A 35 -8.51 12.46 10.98
CA THR A 35 -9.56 11.47 10.71
C THR A 35 -9.42 10.99 9.27
N GLY A 36 -9.40 9.68 9.08
CA GLY A 36 -9.40 9.03 7.78
C GLY A 36 -10.58 8.07 7.66
N THR A 37 -11.09 7.95 6.45
CA THR A 37 -12.15 6.99 6.11
C THR A 37 -11.56 5.89 5.25
N ILE A 38 -11.81 4.64 5.63
CA ILE A 38 -11.59 3.47 4.78
C ILE A 38 -12.97 2.97 4.36
N ASN A 39 -13.15 2.79 3.06
CA ASN A 39 -14.34 2.19 2.50
C ASN A 39 -13.94 1.04 1.57
N GLY A 40 -14.87 0.15 1.26
CA GLY A 40 -14.56 -0.97 0.39
C GLY A 40 -15.73 -1.90 0.18
N THR A 41 -15.50 -2.96 -0.58
CA THR A 41 -16.44 -4.06 -0.75
C THR A 41 -15.72 -5.37 -0.46
N ALA A 42 -16.35 -6.20 0.37
CA ALA A 42 -15.91 -7.54 0.67
C ALA A 42 -16.75 -8.55 -0.11
N ALA A 43 -16.11 -9.38 -0.93
CA ALA A 43 -16.80 -10.34 -1.79
C ALA A 43 -15.91 -11.50 -2.23
N VAL A 44 -16.53 -12.63 -2.51
CA VAL A 44 -15.89 -13.85 -3.04
C VAL A 44 -16.57 -14.38 -4.32
N GLY A 45 -17.17 -13.47 -5.11
CA GLY A 45 -18.15 -13.78 -6.16
C GLY A 45 -19.60 -13.68 -5.66
N ALA A 46 -19.78 -13.71 -4.35
CA ALA A 46 -20.98 -13.27 -3.66
C ALA A 46 -20.63 -12.21 -2.62
N PRO A 47 -21.56 -11.31 -2.25
CA PRO A 47 -21.33 -10.34 -1.19
C PRO A 47 -20.97 -11.06 0.11
N PHE A 48 -19.86 -10.67 0.72
CA PHE A 48 -19.45 -11.19 2.02
C PHE A 48 -20.21 -10.44 3.13
N ALA A 49 -21.52 -10.65 3.17
CA ALA A 49 -22.46 -9.91 4.00
C ALA A 49 -22.30 -10.23 5.50
N SER A 50 -22.61 -9.25 6.34
CA SER A 50 -22.53 -9.35 7.81
C SER A 50 -21.16 -9.81 8.35
N ALA A 51 -20.09 -9.69 7.56
CA ALA A 51 -18.73 -9.92 8.00
C ALA A 51 -18.25 -8.79 8.91
N THR A 52 -17.49 -9.14 9.94
CA THR A 52 -16.80 -8.18 10.80
C THR A 52 -15.46 -7.83 10.16
N ILE A 53 -15.23 -6.55 9.89
CA ILE A 53 -13.98 -6.03 9.34
C ILE A 53 -13.18 -5.41 10.47
N SER A 54 -12.08 -6.06 10.86
CA SER A 54 -11.08 -5.52 11.77
C SER A 54 -10.02 -4.76 10.98
N ILE A 55 -9.72 -3.53 11.42
CA ILE A 55 -8.70 -2.67 10.84
C ILE A 55 -7.65 -2.43 11.91
N VAL A 56 -6.40 -2.82 11.63
CA VAL A 56 -5.28 -2.66 12.57
C VAL A 56 -4.15 -1.91 11.89
N CYS A 57 -3.87 -0.72 12.39
CA CYS A 57 -2.77 0.12 11.95
C CYS A 57 -1.68 0.20 13.03
N LYS A 58 -0.66 1.03 12.83
CA LYS A 58 0.50 1.13 13.75
C LYS A 58 0.10 1.44 15.19
N ASN A 59 -0.62 2.54 15.42
CA ASN A 59 -1.04 2.97 16.77
C ASN A 59 -2.57 3.01 16.95
N ARG A 60 -3.33 2.60 15.94
CA ARG A 60 -4.79 2.79 15.88
C ARG A 60 -5.47 1.59 15.27
N SER A 61 -6.68 1.31 15.72
CA SER A 61 -7.52 0.24 15.19
C SER A 61 -8.96 0.70 15.11
N ALA A 62 -9.72 0.07 14.23
CA ALA A 62 -11.15 0.24 14.11
C ALA A 62 -11.81 -1.10 13.79
N SER A 63 -13.13 -1.16 13.94
CA SER A 63 -13.93 -2.29 13.49
C SER A 63 -15.22 -1.79 12.87
N THR A 64 -15.71 -2.48 11.85
CA THR A 64 -17.00 -2.21 11.20
C THR A 64 -17.59 -3.52 10.70
N THR A 65 -18.82 -3.47 10.19
CA THR A 65 -19.48 -4.63 9.59
C THR A 65 -19.87 -4.33 8.15
N THR A 66 -19.81 -5.33 7.30
CA THR A 66 -20.32 -5.22 5.92
C THR A 66 -21.84 -5.27 5.88
N ASP A 67 -22.45 -4.49 5.01
CA ASP A 67 -23.89 -4.58 4.72
C ASP A 67 -24.25 -5.81 3.86
N SER A 68 -25.52 -5.91 3.44
CA SER A 68 -26.01 -7.00 2.60
C SER A 68 -25.39 -7.06 1.20
N SER A 69 -24.78 -5.96 0.75
CA SER A 69 -24.04 -5.86 -0.52
C SER A 69 -22.53 -6.03 -0.31
N GLY A 70 -22.09 -6.45 0.89
CA GLY A 70 -20.68 -6.59 1.22
C GLY A 70 -19.94 -5.26 1.40
N LYS A 71 -20.62 -4.11 1.35
CA LYS A 71 -19.96 -2.80 1.48
C LYS A 71 -19.68 -2.49 2.94
N PHE A 72 -18.54 -1.86 3.20
CA PHE A 72 -18.19 -1.39 4.53
C PHE A 72 -17.58 0.02 4.48
N ASN A 73 -17.70 0.72 5.60
CA ASN A 73 -17.09 2.02 5.83
C ASN A 73 -16.66 2.11 7.30
N ALA A 74 -15.45 2.62 7.54
CA ALA A 74 -14.95 2.94 8.86
C ALA A 74 -14.27 4.31 8.83
N THR A 75 -14.71 5.23 9.68
CA THR A 75 -14.07 6.53 9.89
C THR A 75 -13.47 6.57 11.29
N PHE A 76 -12.16 6.80 11.38
CA PHE A 76 -11.42 6.76 12.63
C PHE A 76 -10.14 7.60 12.54
N ALA A 77 -9.40 7.74 13.63
CA ALA A 77 -8.07 8.34 13.61
C ALA A 77 -7.11 7.41 12.85
N PHE A 78 -6.83 7.72 11.59
CA PHE A 78 -6.06 6.86 10.70
C PHE A 78 -4.56 7.04 10.94
N ASP A 79 -3.82 5.93 11.01
CA ASP A 79 -2.36 5.91 11.23
C ASP A 79 -1.73 4.73 10.46
N GLY A 80 -1.81 4.82 9.13
CA GLY A 80 -1.48 3.72 8.22
C GLY A 80 0.02 3.43 8.01
N PRO A 81 0.34 2.37 7.27
CA PRO A 81 -0.60 1.45 6.63
C PRO A 81 -1.31 0.52 7.64
N CYS A 82 -2.48 0.02 7.27
CA CYS A 82 -3.32 -0.84 8.11
C CYS A 82 -3.53 -2.21 7.47
N THR A 83 -3.62 -3.26 8.27
CA THR A 83 -4.21 -4.53 7.84
C THR A 83 -5.73 -4.43 7.89
N LEU A 84 -6.41 -5.12 6.97
CA LEU A 84 -7.84 -5.36 7.04
C LEU A 84 -8.07 -6.87 7.14
N THR A 85 -8.91 -7.29 8.07
CA THR A 85 -9.31 -8.69 8.25
C THR A 85 -10.83 -8.75 8.32
N GLY A 86 -11.45 -9.32 7.29
CA GLY A 86 -12.89 -9.60 7.25
C GLY A 86 -13.16 -11.03 7.71
N THR A 87 -14.02 -11.21 8.69
CA THR A 87 -14.44 -12.55 9.18
C THR A 87 -15.95 -12.70 9.12
N GLY A 88 -16.41 -13.79 8.52
CA GLY A 88 -17.83 -14.11 8.36
C GLY A 88 -18.01 -15.62 8.17
N GLY A 89 -18.84 -16.23 9.03
CA GLY A 89 -18.96 -17.69 9.07
C GLY A 89 -17.61 -18.35 9.38
N SER A 90 -17.20 -19.27 8.51
CA SER A 90 -15.90 -19.97 8.57
C SER A 90 -14.83 -19.37 7.65
N THR A 91 -15.14 -18.28 6.94
CA THR A 91 -14.25 -17.67 5.96
C THR A 91 -13.60 -16.43 6.57
N THR A 92 -12.31 -16.25 6.31
CA THR A 92 -11.57 -15.03 6.63
C THR A 92 -10.91 -14.52 5.37
N LEU A 93 -11.07 -13.22 5.10
CA LEU A 93 -10.41 -12.50 4.02
C LEU A 93 -9.49 -11.43 4.58
N HIS A 94 -8.37 -11.21 3.90
CA HIS A 94 -7.35 -10.26 4.29
C HIS A 94 -7.06 -9.29 3.14
N SER A 95 -6.73 -8.07 3.55
CA SER A 95 -6.30 -7.00 2.67
C SER A 95 -5.44 -6.02 3.46
N PHE A 96 -5.04 -4.91 2.84
CA PHE A 96 -4.32 -3.83 3.50
C PHE A 96 -4.74 -2.47 2.93
N ALA A 97 -4.57 -1.42 3.72
CA ALA A 97 -4.79 -0.04 3.32
C ALA A 97 -3.50 0.77 3.47
N ALA A 98 -3.01 1.32 2.36
CA ALA A 98 -1.84 2.20 2.36
C ALA A 98 -2.14 3.59 2.96
N GLY A 99 -3.40 4.02 2.86
CA GLY A 99 -3.90 5.33 3.26
C GLY A 99 -5.42 5.30 3.43
N PRO A 100 -6.07 6.44 3.74
CA PRO A 100 -7.53 6.58 3.60
C PRO A 100 -7.97 6.35 2.16
N GLY A 101 -9.18 5.84 1.95
CA GLY A 101 -9.76 5.60 0.63
C GLY A 101 -10.41 4.23 0.48
N THR A 102 -10.47 3.76 -0.77
CA THR A 102 -11.12 2.49 -1.13
C THR A 102 -10.14 1.33 -1.08
N TYR A 103 -10.45 0.29 -0.30
CA TYR A 103 -9.69 -0.96 -0.24
C TYR A 103 -10.65 -2.14 -0.14
N ASN A 104 -10.58 -3.05 -1.10
CA ASN A 104 -11.47 -4.21 -1.17
C ASN A 104 -10.93 -5.39 -0.35
N LEU A 105 -11.82 -6.33 -0.03
CA LEU A 105 -11.50 -7.60 0.64
C LEU A 105 -12.05 -8.73 -0.22
N THR A 106 -11.21 -9.35 -1.03
CA THR A 106 -11.64 -10.39 -1.97
C THR A 106 -10.62 -11.51 -2.07
N SER A 107 -10.98 -12.59 -2.75
CA SER A 107 -10.03 -13.67 -3.07
C SER A 107 -8.82 -13.15 -3.87
N LEU A 108 -8.96 -12.06 -4.65
CA LEU A 108 -7.84 -11.42 -5.33
C LEU A 108 -6.89 -10.71 -4.36
N THR A 109 -7.37 -10.14 -3.26
CA THR A 109 -6.49 -9.49 -2.27
C THR A 109 -5.71 -10.50 -1.44
N GLU A 110 -6.25 -11.71 -1.22
CA GLU A 110 -5.49 -12.85 -0.66
C GLU A 110 -4.31 -13.26 -1.55
N LEU A 111 -4.54 -13.32 -2.85
CA LEU A 111 -3.50 -13.60 -3.85
C LEU A 111 -2.43 -12.49 -3.88
N LEU A 112 -2.85 -11.23 -3.81
CA LEU A 112 -1.95 -10.09 -3.71
C LEU A 112 -1.06 -10.16 -2.46
N LEU A 113 -1.65 -10.44 -1.30
CA LEU A 113 -0.91 -10.60 -0.05
C LEU A 113 0.07 -11.77 -0.11
N SER A 114 -0.31 -12.88 -0.72
CA SER A 114 0.57 -14.05 -0.93
C SER A 114 1.79 -13.70 -1.77
N TYR A 115 1.58 -12.97 -2.86
CA TYR A 115 2.66 -12.48 -3.71
C TYR A 115 3.58 -11.49 -2.97
N LEU A 116 3.02 -10.46 -2.33
CA LEU A 116 3.78 -9.45 -1.58
C LEU A 116 4.56 -10.05 -0.41
N ALA A 117 3.96 -10.98 0.34
CA ALA A 117 4.63 -11.68 1.42
C ALA A 117 5.86 -12.45 0.91
N ALA A 118 5.72 -13.15 -0.22
CA ALA A 118 6.83 -13.85 -0.85
C ALA A 118 7.92 -12.90 -1.35
N GLN A 119 7.56 -11.76 -1.97
CA GLN A 119 8.53 -10.73 -2.35
C GLN A 119 9.32 -10.17 -1.15
N LEU A 120 8.69 -10.14 0.02
CA LEU A 120 9.30 -9.65 1.25
C LEU A 120 10.10 -10.72 2.00
N GLY A 121 10.01 -11.99 1.57
CA GLY A 121 10.66 -13.14 2.20
C GLY A 121 9.94 -13.63 3.47
N THR A 122 8.61 -13.50 3.52
CA THR A 122 7.76 -13.87 4.68
C THR A 122 6.52 -14.64 4.23
N THR A 123 5.66 -15.02 5.18
CA THR A 123 4.32 -15.57 4.94
C THR A 123 3.25 -14.47 5.05
N VAL A 124 2.03 -14.73 4.56
CA VAL A 124 0.90 -13.78 4.71
C VAL A 124 0.67 -13.43 6.18
N ASN A 125 0.66 -14.42 7.07
CA ASN A 125 0.53 -14.19 8.51
C ASN A 125 1.69 -13.33 9.05
N GLY A 126 2.93 -13.63 8.64
CA GLY A 126 4.09 -12.82 9.03
C GLY A 126 4.03 -11.38 8.51
N LEU A 127 3.51 -11.17 7.30
CA LEU A 127 3.28 -9.85 6.72
C LEU A 127 2.21 -9.08 7.51
N LEU A 128 1.04 -9.70 7.75
CA LEU A 128 -0.08 -9.06 8.45
C LEU A 128 0.27 -8.74 9.90
N ALA A 129 0.85 -9.70 10.65
CA ALA A 129 1.28 -9.48 12.02
C ALA A 129 2.42 -8.45 12.12
N GLY A 130 3.29 -8.39 11.11
CA GLY A 130 4.42 -7.46 11.07
C GLY A 130 4.07 -6.07 10.55
N LEU A 131 2.99 -5.89 9.77
CA LEU A 131 2.71 -4.62 9.11
C LEU A 131 2.60 -3.42 10.07
N PRO A 132 1.98 -3.54 11.27
CA PRO A 132 1.92 -2.43 12.22
C PRO A 132 3.29 -1.99 12.77
N THR A 133 4.31 -2.85 12.75
CA THR A 133 5.58 -2.62 13.47
C THR A 133 6.83 -2.67 12.58
N ASN A 134 6.77 -3.31 11.41
CA ASN A 134 7.93 -3.55 10.55
C ASN A 134 8.06 -2.46 9.46
N PRO A 135 9.09 -1.60 9.51
CA PRO A 135 9.24 -0.50 8.56
C PRO A 135 9.46 -0.96 7.12
N LYS A 136 10.03 -2.15 6.90
CA LYS A 136 10.19 -2.74 5.56
C LYS A 136 8.82 -3.03 4.95
N TYR A 137 7.92 -3.63 5.73
CA TYR A 137 6.56 -3.96 5.28
C TYR A 137 5.75 -2.69 5.05
N GLN A 138 5.88 -1.71 5.95
CA GLN A 138 5.22 -0.41 5.81
C GLN A 138 5.65 0.32 4.54
N SER A 139 6.96 0.35 4.26
CA SER A 139 7.49 1.01 3.07
C SER A 139 7.05 0.31 1.77
N ALA A 140 6.98 -1.03 1.78
CA ALA A 140 6.51 -1.80 0.64
C ALA A 140 5.01 -1.57 0.38
N LEU A 141 4.17 -1.64 1.41
CA LEU A 141 2.71 -1.55 1.31
C LEU A 141 2.19 -0.11 1.26
N THR A 142 3.08 0.89 1.24
CA THR A 142 2.76 2.30 0.91
C THR A 142 3.33 2.74 -0.43
N SER A 143 4.14 1.89 -1.08
CA SER A 143 4.71 2.18 -2.39
C SER A 143 3.73 1.81 -3.51
N GLY A 144 3.13 2.82 -4.14
CA GLY A 144 2.21 2.61 -5.27
C GLY A 144 2.82 1.78 -6.40
N THR A 145 4.12 1.94 -6.69
CA THR A 145 4.82 1.14 -7.71
C THR A 145 4.91 -0.34 -7.31
N VAL A 146 5.21 -0.64 -6.05
CA VAL A 146 5.25 -2.04 -5.56
C VAL A 146 3.87 -2.67 -5.66
N ILE A 147 2.83 -1.95 -5.23
CA ILE A 147 1.44 -2.42 -5.26
C ILE A 147 0.99 -2.69 -6.70
N THR A 148 1.14 -1.71 -7.61
CA THR A 148 0.75 -1.85 -9.02
C THR A 148 1.48 -3.00 -9.73
N ASN A 149 2.77 -3.18 -9.45
CA ASN A 149 3.55 -4.28 -10.01
C ASN A 149 3.08 -5.64 -9.49
N ALA A 150 2.79 -5.73 -8.19
CA ALA A 150 2.27 -6.96 -7.57
C ALA A 150 0.88 -7.31 -8.11
N GLU A 151 -0.02 -6.33 -8.22
CA GLU A 151 -1.34 -6.48 -8.84
C GLU A 151 -1.26 -6.94 -10.30
N SER A 152 -0.33 -6.38 -11.07
CA SER A 152 -0.08 -6.79 -12.46
C SER A 152 0.46 -8.22 -12.56
N ALA A 153 1.33 -8.62 -11.64
CA ALA A 153 1.84 -9.98 -11.56
C ALA A 153 0.73 -10.99 -11.20
N VAL A 154 -0.16 -10.64 -10.26
CA VAL A 154 -1.36 -11.44 -9.94
C VAL A 154 -2.22 -11.64 -11.18
N ALA A 155 -2.55 -10.55 -11.88
CA ALA A 155 -3.34 -10.62 -13.12
C ALA A 155 -2.68 -11.50 -14.18
N GLN A 156 -1.35 -11.43 -14.33
CA GLN A 156 -0.61 -12.23 -15.29
C GLN A 156 -0.58 -13.73 -14.94
N VAL A 157 -0.35 -14.08 -13.68
CA VAL A 157 -0.36 -15.49 -13.24
C VAL A 157 -1.75 -16.10 -13.41
N VAL A 158 -2.79 -15.37 -13.00
CA VAL A 158 -4.20 -15.77 -13.20
C VAL A 158 -4.50 -16.04 -14.68
N LYS A 159 -4.12 -15.12 -15.56
CA LYS A 159 -4.33 -15.28 -17.00
C LYS A 159 -3.58 -16.49 -17.56
N ASN A 160 -2.34 -16.70 -17.14
CA ASN A 160 -1.51 -17.79 -17.66
C ASN A 160 -2.00 -19.17 -17.21
N MET A 161 -2.48 -19.29 -15.96
CA MET A 161 -2.91 -20.58 -15.42
C MET A 161 -4.37 -20.91 -15.77
N TYR A 162 -5.25 -19.92 -15.74
CA TYR A 162 -6.71 -20.14 -15.82
C TYR A 162 -7.35 -19.50 -17.06
N GLY A 163 -6.59 -18.79 -17.88
CA GLY A 163 -7.14 -18.08 -19.06
C GLY A 163 -8.04 -16.89 -18.72
N VAL A 164 -8.19 -16.54 -17.44
CA VAL A 164 -9.05 -15.44 -16.99
C VAL A 164 -8.30 -14.11 -17.13
N THR A 165 -8.88 -13.17 -17.88
CA THR A 165 -8.38 -11.79 -17.93
C THR A 165 -9.22 -10.94 -16.98
N LEU A 166 -8.56 -10.34 -15.98
CA LEU A 166 -9.20 -9.42 -15.04
C LEU A 166 -9.60 -8.13 -15.76
N SER A 167 -10.74 -7.57 -15.38
CA SER A 167 -11.28 -6.30 -15.86
C SER A 167 -10.41 -5.10 -15.49
N THR A 168 -9.67 -5.20 -14.38
CA THR A 168 -8.69 -4.21 -13.94
C THR A 168 -7.57 -4.92 -13.17
N SER A 169 -6.33 -4.43 -13.32
CA SER A 169 -5.24 -4.84 -12.43
C SER A 169 -5.33 -4.13 -11.08
N ALA A 170 -5.89 -2.93 -10.99
CA ALA A 170 -6.00 -2.15 -9.76
C ALA A 170 -7.15 -2.63 -8.84
N PHE A 171 -7.30 -3.94 -8.66
CA PHE A 171 -8.42 -4.55 -7.97
C PHE A 171 -8.43 -4.30 -6.45
N LEU A 172 -7.29 -3.93 -5.85
CA LEU A 172 -7.21 -3.56 -4.44
C LEU A 172 -8.05 -2.31 -4.15
N THR A 173 -7.95 -1.30 -5.01
CA THR A 173 -8.50 0.04 -4.74
C THR A 173 -9.65 0.46 -5.65
N THR A 174 -9.94 -0.29 -6.72
CA THR A 174 -11.05 0.03 -7.61
C THR A 174 -12.37 -0.29 -6.93
N ALA A 175 -13.21 0.73 -6.70
CA ALA A 175 -14.53 0.53 -6.14
C ALA A 175 -15.39 -0.35 -7.05
N PHE A 176 -16.14 -1.27 -6.46
CA PHE A 176 -17.10 -2.10 -7.19
C PHE A 176 -18.36 -2.36 -6.36
N THR A 177 -19.32 -3.02 -6.98
CA THR A 177 -20.57 -3.46 -6.35
C THR A 177 -20.81 -4.91 -6.77
N THR A 178 -21.21 -5.74 -5.82
CA THR A 178 -21.53 -7.16 -6.07
C THR A 178 -22.71 -7.29 -7.03
N GLY A 179 -22.67 -8.29 -7.91
CA GLY A 179 -23.63 -8.52 -8.98
C GLY A 179 -23.49 -7.57 -10.18
N GLN A 180 -22.41 -6.79 -10.28
CA GLN A 180 -22.15 -5.88 -11.41
C GLN A 180 -20.89 -6.30 -12.20
N PRO A 181 -20.80 -5.92 -13.49
CA PRO A 181 -19.57 -6.11 -14.25
C PRO A 181 -18.35 -5.48 -13.57
N GLY A 182 -17.18 -6.07 -13.81
CA GLY A 182 -15.92 -5.62 -13.21
C GLY A 182 -15.35 -6.69 -12.29
N ILE A 183 -14.82 -6.28 -11.13
CA ILE A 183 -14.12 -7.15 -10.17
C ILE A 183 -14.99 -8.34 -9.75
N ASP A 184 -16.28 -8.11 -9.46
CA ASP A 184 -17.18 -9.18 -9.02
C ASP A 184 -17.35 -10.26 -10.09
N ALA A 185 -17.60 -9.85 -11.35
CA ALA A 185 -17.66 -10.76 -12.48
C ALA A 185 -16.32 -11.48 -12.74
N ASP A 186 -15.18 -10.90 -12.34
CA ASP A 186 -13.89 -11.59 -12.39
C ASP A 186 -13.77 -12.66 -11.29
N LEU A 187 -14.28 -12.40 -10.08
CA LEU A 187 -14.37 -13.41 -9.03
C LEU A 187 -15.24 -14.60 -9.46
N ASP A 188 -16.36 -14.33 -10.13
CA ASP A 188 -17.22 -15.38 -10.70
C ASP A 188 -16.51 -16.21 -11.78
N LYS A 189 -15.77 -15.55 -12.68
CA LYS A 189 -14.95 -16.25 -13.69
C LYS A 189 -13.86 -17.11 -13.05
N LEU A 190 -13.21 -16.61 -12.01
CA LEU A 190 -12.18 -17.34 -11.27
C LEU A 190 -12.75 -18.57 -10.57
N HIS A 191 -13.92 -18.42 -9.93
CA HIS A 191 -14.64 -19.55 -9.34
C HIS A 191 -15.03 -20.57 -10.43
N GLY A 192 -15.61 -20.12 -11.55
CA GLY A 192 -15.96 -20.97 -12.68
C GLY A 192 -14.76 -21.67 -13.35
N ALA A 193 -13.58 -21.06 -13.30
CA ALA A 193 -12.33 -21.63 -13.82
C ALA A 193 -11.62 -22.56 -12.80
N GLY A 194 -12.12 -22.67 -11.56
CA GLY A 194 -11.50 -23.47 -10.49
C GLY A 194 -10.29 -22.83 -9.83
N ALA A 195 -10.09 -21.51 -10.00
CA ALA A 195 -9.04 -20.75 -9.33
C ALA A 195 -9.42 -20.39 -7.88
N ILE A 196 -10.72 -20.35 -7.58
CA ILE A 196 -11.30 -20.10 -6.26
C ILE A 196 -12.21 -21.27 -5.93
N ASP A 197 -12.15 -21.77 -4.69
CA ASP A 197 -12.99 -22.86 -4.21
C ASP A 197 -14.39 -22.38 -3.79
N SER A 198 -15.26 -23.32 -3.41
CA SER A 198 -16.65 -23.02 -2.99
C SER A 198 -16.76 -22.15 -1.74
N THR A 199 -15.69 -21.98 -0.98
CA THR A 199 -15.66 -21.12 0.22
C THR A 199 -15.22 -19.70 -0.10
N GLY A 200 -14.85 -19.44 -1.36
CA GLY A 200 -14.33 -18.16 -1.80
C GLY A 200 -12.83 -18.01 -1.63
N GLN A 201 -12.10 -19.09 -1.31
CA GLN A 201 -10.66 -19.04 -1.10
C GLN A 201 -9.90 -19.44 -2.37
N PRO A 202 -8.77 -18.78 -2.69
CA PRO A 202 -7.95 -19.21 -3.80
C PRO A 202 -7.37 -20.61 -3.57
N VAL A 203 -7.38 -21.44 -4.62
CA VAL A 203 -6.84 -22.80 -4.54
C VAL A 203 -5.32 -22.78 -4.32
N SER A 204 -4.81 -23.79 -3.61
CA SER A 204 -3.40 -23.86 -3.20
C SER A 204 -2.41 -23.82 -4.37
N GLU A 205 -2.78 -24.37 -5.53
CA GLU A 205 -1.96 -24.33 -6.74
C GLU A 205 -1.70 -22.90 -7.21
N LEU A 206 -2.74 -22.05 -7.26
CA LEU A 206 -2.62 -20.65 -7.63
C LEU A 206 -1.84 -19.84 -6.58
N VAL A 207 -2.10 -20.10 -5.30
CA VAL A 207 -1.35 -19.47 -4.20
C VAL A 207 0.14 -19.81 -4.32
N ASN A 208 0.49 -21.08 -4.52
CA ASN A 208 1.87 -21.52 -4.67
C ASN A 208 2.55 -20.91 -5.91
N ALA A 209 1.82 -20.79 -7.02
CA ALA A 209 2.34 -20.13 -8.22
C ALA A 209 2.69 -18.65 -7.94
N LEU A 210 1.84 -17.94 -7.19
CA LEU A 210 2.09 -16.55 -6.82
C LEU A 210 3.18 -16.39 -5.78
N VAL A 211 3.28 -17.29 -4.80
CA VAL A 211 4.40 -17.31 -3.87
C VAL A 211 5.72 -17.52 -4.63
N ASN A 212 5.77 -18.46 -5.56
CA ASN A 212 6.95 -18.68 -6.41
C ASN A 212 7.28 -17.48 -7.29
N ALA A 213 6.27 -16.82 -7.86
CA ALA A 213 6.45 -15.61 -8.66
C ALA A 213 6.96 -14.44 -7.81
N GLY A 214 6.41 -14.24 -6.61
CA GLY A 214 6.84 -13.19 -5.68
C GLY A 214 8.27 -13.42 -5.18
N ALA A 215 8.62 -14.65 -4.81
CA ALA A 215 9.97 -15.00 -4.38
C ALA A 215 11.04 -14.75 -5.46
N LYS A 216 10.68 -14.86 -6.75
CA LYS A 216 11.56 -14.52 -7.89
C LYS A 216 11.71 -13.02 -8.13
N ASN A 217 10.87 -12.19 -7.52
CA ASN A 217 10.86 -10.74 -7.69
C ASN A 217 10.97 -10.03 -6.32
N PRO A 218 12.04 -10.25 -5.55
CA PRO A 218 12.14 -9.75 -4.18
C PRO A 218 12.14 -8.22 -4.13
N ILE A 219 11.47 -7.66 -3.12
CA ILE A 219 11.56 -6.23 -2.82
C ILE A 219 12.89 -6.01 -2.08
N THR A 220 13.92 -5.62 -2.83
CA THR A 220 15.18 -5.14 -2.26
C THR A 220 14.92 -3.78 -1.63
N GLY A 221 15.16 -3.64 -0.33
CA GLY A 221 14.92 -2.38 0.37
C GLY A 221 15.68 -1.22 -0.28
N SER A 222 15.03 -0.08 -0.44
CA SER A 222 15.70 1.19 -0.66
C SER A 222 16.57 1.49 0.58
N GLY A 223 17.84 1.10 0.52
CA GLY A 223 18.81 1.28 1.60
C GLY A 223 20.24 1.21 1.05
N SER A 224 20.86 2.39 0.93
CA SER A 224 22.27 2.68 0.63
C SER A 224 22.87 2.11 -0.65
N GLY A 225 23.34 3.01 -1.50
CA GLY A 225 24.42 2.71 -2.43
C GLY A 225 25.62 2.15 -1.67
N SER A 226 25.78 0.83 -1.69
CA SER A 226 27.07 0.19 -1.57
C SER A 226 27.74 0.34 -2.94
N THR A 227 28.52 1.41 -3.13
CA THR A 227 29.63 1.38 -4.08
C THR A 227 30.59 0.31 -3.59
N GLY A 228 30.35 -0.93 -4.03
CA GLY A 228 31.24 -2.05 -3.78
C GLY A 228 32.63 -1.71 -4.29
N GLY A 229 33.60 -1.78 -3.38
CA GLY A 229 35.00 -1.54 -3.68
C GLY A 229 35.49 -2.46 -4.78
N THR A 230 36.12 -1.87 -5.80
CA THR A 230 36.90 -2.61 -6.78
C THR A 230 38.26 -2.94 -6.15
N GLY A 231 38.35 -4.11 -5.50
CA GLY A 231 39.63 -4.74 -5.20
C GLY A 231 40.26 -5.26 -6.48
N GLY A 232 41.08 -4.44 -7.13
CA GLY A 232 41.87 -4.83 -8.28
C GLY A 232 43.07 -5.69 -7.85
N THR A 233 43.02 -6.98 -8.16
CA THR A 233 44.12 -7.93 -8.02
C THR A 233 45.18 -7.62 -9.08
N GLY A 234 46.34 -7.10 -8.66
CA GLY A 234 47.53 -6.99 -9.51
C GLY A 234 48.21 -8.35 -9.65
N GLY A 235 47.89 -9.06 -10.73
CA GLY A 235 48.53 -10.31 -11.13
C GLY A 235 49.66 -10.07 -12.13
N THR A 236 50.83 -10.59 -11.80
CA THR A 236 52.11 -10.53 -12.49
C THR A 236 52.20 -11.45 -13.71
N GLY A 237 52.98 -11.04 -14.72
CA GLY A 237 53.57 -11.89 -15.79
C GLY A 237 52.91 -11.73 -17.16
N ALA A 238 53.59 -11.77 -18.30
CA ALA A 238 55.00 -11.92 -18.65
C ALA A 238 55.14 -11.58 -20.15
N THR A 239 56.28 -11.00 -20.55
CA THR A 239 57.17 -11.36 -21.69
C THR A 239 58.36 -10.43 -21.68
#